data_AF-A0A534BGW0-F1
#
_entry.id   AF-A0A534BGW0-F1
#
_cell.length_a   1.000
_cell.length_b   1.000
_cell.length_c   1.000
_cell.angle_alpha   90.00
_cell.angle_beta   90.00
_cell.angle_gamma   90.00
#
_symmetry.space_group_name_H-M   'P 1'
#
loop_
_entity.id
_entity.type
_entity.pdbx_description
1 polymer ?
#
loop_
_entity_poly.entity_id
_entity_poly.type
_entity_poly.pdbx_seq_one_letter_code
_entity_poly.pdbx_strand_id
1 'polypeptide(L)'
;HNYAAMPDLAAHEGFPGHDWHYKLMTQYRAQISPLRWLTPGAVEDSSSMWEDSMAAEGWALYSEALLAEPQPGAPEGFYTPEERLYQLRGRLYRDLRVRVDTGIHTGRMTFEEAVTLFSEVVDFLPGS
;
A
#
# COMPACT_ATOMS: atom_id res chain seq x y z
N HIS A 1 -14.82 3.82 14.93
CA HIS A 1 -13.89 2.95 14.19
C HIS A 1 -14.32 2.89 12.73
N ASN A 2 -13.37 2.94 11.80
CA ASN A 2 -13.65 2.93 10.37
C ASN A 2 -13.58 1.48 9.84
N TYR A 3 -14.67 0.74 9.99
CA TYR A 3 -14.71 -0.69 9.64
C TYR A 3 -14.53 -0.97 8.15
N ALA A 4 -14.96 -0.04 7.28
CA ALA A 4 -14.87 -0.22 5.84
C ALA A 4 -13.43 -0.15 5.29
N ALA A 5 -12.47 0.36 6.06
CA ALA A 5 -11.04 0.34 5.72
C ALA A 5 -10.27 -0.87 6.28
N MET A 6 -10.95 -1.77 6.99
CA MET A 6 -10.31 -2.97 7.52
C MET A 6 -10.04 -4.02 6.45
N PRO A 7 -10.92 -4.24 5.45
CA PRO A 7 -10.70 -5.30 4.46
C PRO A 7 -9.53 -5.05 3.52
N ASP A 8 -9.29 -3.81 3.07
CA ASP A 8 -8.10 -3.48 2.27
C ASP A 8 -6.82 -3.58 3.10
N LEU A 9 -6.85 -3.10 4.35
CA LEU A 9 -5.72 -3.29 5.26
C LEU A 9 -5.42 -4.77 5.52
N ALA A 10 -6.45 -5.60 5.72
CA ALA A 10 -6.28 -7.04 5.91
C ALA A 10 -5.69 -7.73 4.68
N ALA A 11 -6.05 -7.27 3.48
CA ALA A 11 -5.46 -7.75 2.23
C ALA A 11 -4.00 -7.32 2.08
N HIS A 12 -3.69 -6.08 2.43
CA HIS A 12 -2.36 -5.47 2.38
C HIS A 12 -1.38 -6.19 3.32
N GLU A 13 -1.73 -6.29 4.59
CA GLU A 13 -0.87 -6.86 5.63
C GLU A 13 -0.88 -8.39 5.64
N GLY A 14 -2.03 -8.98 5.34
CA GLY A 14 -2.27 -10.41 5.46
C GLY A 14 -2.15 -11.15 4.13
N PHE A 15 -3.25 -11.83 3.79
CA PHE A 15 -3.36 -12.59 2.55
C PHE A 15 -4.27 -11.85 1.56
N PRO A 16 -3.86 -11.65 0.30
CA PRO A 16 -2.63 -12.19 -0.32
C PRO A 16 -1.40 -11.25 -0.27
N GLY A 17 -1.41 -10.18 0.55
CA GLY A 17 -0.34 -9.18 0.64
C GLY A 17 0.94 -9.64 1.38
N HIS A 18 1.39 -8.86 2.37
CA HIS A 18 2.70 -9.03 3.01
C HIS A 18 2.90 -10.43 3.61
N ASP A 19 1.97 -10.95 4.40
CA ASP A 19 2.12 -12.28 5.04
C ASP A 19 2.28 -13.39 4.00
N TRP A 20 1.50 -13.36 2.92
CA TRP A 20 1.63 -14.35 1.85
C TRP A 20 2.96 -14.22 1.09
N HIS A 21 3.35 -12.99 0.72
CA HIS A 21 4.63 -12.73 0.06
C HIS A 21 5.80 -13.23 0.91
N TYR A 22 5.77 -12.94 2.20
CA TYR A 22 6.80 -13.35 3.16
C TYR A 22 6.90 -14.86 3.29
N LYS A 23 5.76 -15.55 3.44
CA LYS A 23 5.70 -17.01 3.51
C LYS A 23 6.26 -17.65 2.25
N LEU A 24 5.92 -17.11 1.07
CA LEU A 24 6.45 -17.59 -0.20
C LEU A 24 7.98 -17.41 -0.27
N MET A 25 8.49 -16.22 0.01
CA MET A 25 9.93 -15.93 0.00
C MET A 25 10.69 -16.82 0.97
N THR A 26 10.14 -17.04 2.17
CA THR A 26 10.76 -17.88 3.20
C THR A 26 10.75 -19.36 2.80
N GLN A 27 9.69 -19.85 2.17
CA GLN A 27 9.63 -21.22 1.63
C GLN A 27 10.77 -21.50 0.64
N TYR A 28 11.13 -20.51 -0.18
CA TYR A 28 12.22 -20.62 -1.17
C TYR A 28 13.56 -20.04 -0.70
N ARG A 29 13.74 -19.79 0.61
CA ARG A 29 14.93 -19.12 1.15
C ARG A 29 16.26 -19.72 0.69
N ALA A 30 16.35 -21.06 0.59
CA ALA A 30 17.57 -21.75 0.15
C ALA A 30 17.94 -21.49 -1.33
N GLN A 31 17.00 -21.00 -2.13
CA GLN A 31 17.18 -20.68 -3.56
C GLN A 31 17.41 -19.17 -3.79
N ILE A 32 17.29 -18.35 -2.74
CA ILE A 32 17.38 -16.90 -2.80
C ILE A 32 18.72 -16.48 -2.19
N SER A 33 19.47 -15.65 -2.92
CA SER A 33 20.75 -15.12 -2.43
C SER A 33 20.58 -14.45 -1.06
N PRO A 34 21.46 -14.73 -0.07
CA PRO A 34 21.45 -14.06 1.23
C PRO A 34 21.46 -12.53 1.13
N LEU A 35 22.02 -11.96 0.06
CA LEU A 35 22.01 -10.51 -0.18
C LEU A 35 20.59 -9.93 -0.30
N ARG A 36 19.62 -10.71 -0.78
CA ARG A 36 18.21 -10.28 -0.87
C ARG A 36 17.51 -10.21 0.49
N TRP A 37 18.11 -10.78 1.52
CA TRP A 37 17.65 -10.70 2.91
C TRP A 37 18.36 -9.58 3.70
N LEU A 38 19.32 -8.89 3.09
CA LEU A 38 19.97 -7.71 3.64
C LEU A 38 19.23 -6.47 3.15
N THR A 39 18.12 -6.13 3.81
CA THR A 39 17.47 -4.82 3.61
C THR A 39 18.10 -3.80 4.57
N PRO A 40 18.24 -2.52 4.17
CA PRO A 40 18.62 -1.47 5.10
C PRO A 40 17.47 -1.25 6.10
N GLY A 41 17.70 -1.52 7.38
CA GLY A 41 16.68 -1.48 8.46
C GLY A 41 16.94 -2.60 9.45
N ALA A 42 16.81 -2.34 10.76
CA ALA A 42 17.23 -3.27 11.81
C ALA A 42 16.67 -4.69 11.61
N VAL A 43 17.59 -5.64 11.40
CA VAL A 43 17.36 -6.92 10.68
C VAL A 43 16.70 -8.00 11.56
N GLU A 44 16.42 -7.75 12.83
CA GLU A 44 15.86 -8.80 13.71
C GLU A 44 14.66 -8.37 14.56
N ASP A 45 14.34 -7.08 14.62
CA ASP A 45 13.26 -6.52 15.46
C ASP A 45 12.27 -5.61 14.72
N SER A 46 12.53 -5.24 13.46
CA SER A 46 11.77 -4.19 12.80
C SER A 46 10.79 -4.70 11.74
N SER A 47 9.52 -4.34 11.91
CA SER A 47 8.50 -4.28 10.86
C SER A 47 8.95 -3.48 9.62
N SER A 48 10.01 -2.66 9.75
CA SER A 48 10.56 -1.84 8.66
C SER A 48 11.28 -2.62 7.55
N MET A 49 11.54 -3.92 7.72
CA MET A 49 12.20 -4.72 6.67
C MET A 49 11.39 -4.75 5.35
N TRP A 50 10.07 -4.56 5.46
CA TRP A 50 9.12 -4.67 4.35
C TRP A 50 8.59 -3.33 3.88
N GLU A 51 8.34 -2.39 4.80
CA GLU A 51 7.88 -1.03 4.50
C GLU A 51 8.83 -0.27 3.57
N ASP A 52 10.14 -0.54 3.66
CA ASP A 52 11.16 0.12 2.84
C ASP A 52 11.42 -0.59 1.49
N SER A 53 10.80 -1.76 1.25
CA SER A 53 10.97 -2.53 0.01
C SER A 53 9.88 -2.17 -0.99
N MET A 54 10.27 -1.49 -2.08
CA MET A 54 9.36 -1.19 -3.21
C MET A 54 8.66 -2.43 -3.78
N ALA A 55 9.31 -3.59 -3.74
CA ALA A 55 8.72 -4.83 -4.23
C ALA A 55 7.67 -5.41 -3.26
N ALA A 56 7.88 -5.24 -1.95
CA ALA A 56 6.96 -5.72 -0.92
C ALA A 56 5.72 -4.82 -0.83
N GLU A 57 5.92 -3.52 -0.69
CA GLU A 57 4.84 -2.52 -0.69
C GLU A 57 4.05 -2.54 -2.01
N GLY A 58 4.75 -2.66 -3.14
CA GLY A 58 4.12 -2.80 -4.45
C GLY A 58 3.25 -4.06 -4.57
N TRP A 59 3.70 -5.18 -3.99
CA TRP A 59 2.90 -6.41 -3.95
C TRP A 59 1.68 -6.28 -3.04
N ALA A 60 1.80 -5.63 -1.90
CA ALA A 60 0.69 -5.40 -0.98
C ALA A 60 -0.38 -4.47 -1.60
N LEU A 61 0.03 -3.36 -2.24
CA LEU A 61 -0.87 -2.49 -2.99
C LEU A 61 -1.52 -3.20 -4.19
N TYR A 62 -0.77 -4.05 -4.89
CA TYR A 62 -1.33 -4.91 -5.94
C TYR A 62 -2.37 -5.88 -5.37
N SER A 63 -2.12 -6.46 -4.19
CA SER A 63 -3.02 -7.41 -3.53
C SER A 63 -4.36 -6.78 -3.15
N GLU A 64 -4.36 -5.52 -2.68
CA GLU A 64 -5.59 -4.75 -2.49
C GLU A 64 -6.39 -4.60 -3.80
N ALA A 65 -5.71 -4.28 -4.91
CA ALA A 65 -6.37 -4.13 -6.20
C ALA A 65 -6.90 -5.47 -6.73
N LEU A 66 -6.13 -6.55 -6.56
CA LEU A 66 -6.46 -7.91 -6.97
C LEU A 66 -7.75 -8.41 -6.34
N LEU A 67 -7.97 -8.14 -5.04
CA LEU A 67 -9.23 -8.54 -4.38
C LEU A 67 -10.46 -7.84 -4.96
N ALA A 68 -10.30 -6.67 -5.55
CA ALA A 68 -11.41 -5.97 -6.18
C ALA A 68 -11.71 -6.45 -7.61
N GLU A 69 -10.89 -7.33 -8.19
CA GLU A 69 -11.12 -7.83 -9.53
C GLU A 69 -12.28 -8.84 -9.55
N PRO A 70 -13.18 -8.77 -10.55
CA PRO A 70 -14.20 -9.78 -10.78
C PRO A 70 -13.63 -11.19 -10.89
N GLN A 71 -14.23 -12.14 -10.18
CA GLN A 71 -13.90 -13.57 -10.25
C GLN A 71 -15.16 -14.39 -10.56
N PRO A 72 -15.05 -15.62 -11.12
CA PRO A 72 -16.21 -16.46 -11.41
C PRO A 72 -17.15 -16.70 -10.22
N GLY A 73 -16.63 -16.70 -8.99
CA GLY A 73 -17.41 -16.83 -7.75
C GLY A 73 -17.73 -15.51 -7.04
N ALA A 74 -17.23 -14.37 -7.54
CA ALA A 74 -17.40 -13.04 -6.98
C ALA A 74 -17.35 -12.01 -8.14
N PRO A 75 -18.40 -11.88 -8.95
CA PRO A 75 -18.38 -11.09 -10.20
C PRO A 75 -18.18 -9.59 -9.96
N GLU A 76 -18.47 -9.09 -8.75
CA GLU A 76 -18.27 -7.69 -8.36
C GLU A 76 -16.94 -7.49 -7.59
N GLY A 77 -16.12 -8.54 -7.46
CA GLY A 77 -14.95 -8.55 -6.58
C GLY A 77 -15.30 -8.88 -5.12
N PHE A 78 -14.30 -8.83 -4.24
CA PHE A 78 -14.41 -9.17 -2.83
C PHE A 78 -15.10 -8.10 -1.98
N TYR A 79 -14.83 -6.83 -2.28
CA TYR A 79 -15.25 -5.71 -1.45
C TYR A 79 -16.72 -5.37 -1.61
N THR A 80 -17.38 -4.97 -0.52
CA THR A 80 -18.64 -4.21 -0.62
C THR A 80 -18.40 -2.83 -1.26
N PRO A 81 -19.44 -2.13 -1.74
CA PRO A 81 -19.28 -0.78 -2.29
C PRO A 81 -18.61 0.21 -1.31
N GLU A 82 -18.94 0.13 -0.02
CA GLU A 82 -18.34 0.96 1.02
C GLU A 82 -16.85 0.62 1.21
N GLU A 83 -16.51 -0.67 1.30
CA GLU A 83 -15.12 -1.11 1.44
C GLU A 83 -14.29 -0.73 0.21
N ARG A 84 -14.87 -0.86 -1.00
CA ARG A 84 -14.23 -0.44 -2.24
C ARG A 84 -13.94 1.05 -2.27
N LEU A 85 -14.83 1.89 -1.74
CA LEU A 85 -14.59 3.33 -1.64
C LEU A 85 -13.37 3.62 -0.75
N TYR A 86 -13.25 2.94 0.39
CA TYR A 86 -12.11 3.10 1.30
C TYR A 86 -10.80 2.59 0.70
N GLN A 87 -10.82 1.45 0.02
CA GLN A 87 -9.69 0.94 -0.75
C GLN A 87 -9.24 1.94 -1.83
N LEU A 88 -10.18 2.53 -2.57
CA LEU A 88 -9.87 3.54 -3.59
C LEU A 88 -9.33 4.85 -3.00
N ARG A 89 -9.85 5.32 -1.85
CA ARG A 89 -9.22 6.44 -1.13
C ARG A 89 -7.80 6.07 -0.69
N GLY A 90 -7.61 4.83 -0.23
CA GLY A 90 -6.31 4.29 0.09
C GLY A 90 -5.36 4.41 -1.10
N ARG A 91 -5.79 4.03 -2.30
CA ARG A 91 -5.02 4.19 -3.54
C ARG A 91 -4.70 5.65 -3.85
N LEU A 92 -5.67 6.57 -3.75
CA LEU A 92 -5.44 8.01 -3.95
C LEU A 92 -4.36 8.55 -3.02
N TYR A 93 -4.34 8.13 -1.76
CA TYR A 93 -3.30 8.51 -0.81
C TYR A 93 -1.90 8.08 -1.29
N ARG A 94 -1.74 6.85 -1.79
CA ARG A 94 -0.43 6.36 -2.28
C ARG A 94 -0.03 6.99 -3.62
N ASP A 95 -0.98 7.22 -4.51
CA ASP A 95 -0.74 7.95 -5.76
C ASP A 95 -0.29 9.40 -5.47
N LEU A 96 -0.93 10.04 -4.49
CA LEU A 96 -0.58 11.39 -4.07
C LEU A 96 0.81 11.46 -3.42
N ARG A 97 1.23 10.45 -2.64
CA ARG A 97 2.58 10.38 -2.07
C ARG A 97 3.66 10.54 -3.14
N VAL A 98 3.50 9.89 -4.29
CA VAL A 98 4.47 10.02 -5.41
C VAL A 98 4.54 11.46 -5.91
N ARG A 99 3.40 12.10 -6.12
CA ARG A 99 3.34 13.49 -6.61
C ARG A 99 3.91 14.48 -5.59
N VAL A 100 3.56 14.34 -4.32
CA VAL A 100 4.01 15.22 -3.23
C VAL A 100 5.51 15.06 -3.00
N ASP A 101 5.99 13.82 -2.86
CA ASP A 101 7.39 13.52 -2.61
C ASP A 101 8.28 14.07 -3.72
N THR A 102 7.96 13.75 -4.97
CA THR A 102 8.72 14.25 -6.13
C THR A 102 8.58 15.76 -6.29
N GLY A 103 7.40 16.33 -6.04
CA GLY A 103 7.14 17.77 -6.13
C GLY A 103 8.01 18.57 -5.16
N ILE A 104 8.00 18.19 -3.89
CA ILE A 104 8.78 18.87 -2.84
C ILE A 104 10.28 18.70 -3.09
N HIS A 105 10.76 17.46 -3.27
CA HIS A 105 12.19 17.19 -3.39
C HIS A 105 12.81 17.75 -4.67
N THR A 106 12.00 18.06 -5.69
CA THR A 106 12.48 18.73 -6.90
C THR A 106 12.20 20.23 -6.94
N GLY A 107 11.66 20.81 -5.87
CA GLY A 107 11.35 22.24 -5.78
C GLY A 107 10.22 22.71 -6.69
N ARG A 108 9.37 21.79 -7.17
CA ARG A 108 8.22 22.07 -8.05
C ARG A 108 6.90 22.24 -7.29
N MET A 109 6.92 21.97 -6.00
CA MET A 109 5.78 22.08 -5.08
C MET A 109 6.29 22.59 -3.74
N THR A 110 5.64 23.61 -3.21
CA THR A 110 5.86 24.10 -1.84
C THR A 110 5.16 23.19 -0.83
N PHE A 111 5.56 23.29 0.44
CA PHE A 111 4.89 22.55 1.51
C PHE A 111 3.39 22.88 1.59
N GLU A 112 3.01 24.16 1.51
CA GLU A 112 1.60 24.58 1.57
C GLU A 112 0.79 24.00 0.41
N GLU A 113 1.31 24.02 -0.82
CA GLU A 113 0.65 23.37 -1.96
C GLU A 113 0.45 21.87 -1.74
N ALA A 114 1.40 21.20 -1.08
CA ALA A 114 1.27 19.78 -0.74
C ALA A 114 0.18 19.53 0.31
N VAL A 115 0.07 20.39 1.34
CA VAL A 115 -0.97 20.31 2.36
C VAL A 115 -2.35 20.55 1.75
N THR A 116 -2.51 21.60 0.94
CA THR A 116 -3.75 21.89 0.22
C THR A 116 -4.15 20.71 -0.65
N LEU A 117 -3.22 20.18 -1.45
CA LEU A 117 -3.49 19.05 -2.35
C LEU A 117 -3.88 17.77 -1.59
N PHE A 118 -3.27 17.52 -0.43
CA PHE A 118 -3.64 16.39 0.44
C PHE A 118 -5.07 16.51 0.95
N SER A 119 -5.43 17.67 1.49
CA SER A 119 -6.76 17.99 2.00
C SER A 119 -7.82 17.80 0.90
N GLU A 120 -7.55 18.28 -0.31
CA GLU A 120 -8.47 18.16 -1.45
C GLU A 120 -8.65 16.73 -1.96
N VAL A 121 -7.56 15.97 -2.10
CA VAL A 121 -7.59 14.68 -2.82
C VAL A 121 -7.87 13.50 -1.90
N VAL A 122 -7.32 13.49 -0.69
CA VAL A 122 -7.42 12.36 0.23
C VAL A 122 -8.53 12.57 1.24
N ASP A 123 -8.59 13.76 1.85
CA ASP A 123 -9.61 14.06 2.87
C ASP A 123 -10.94 14.51 2.26
N PHE A 124 -10.95 14.83 0.96
CA PHE A 124 -12.10 15.39 0.24
C PHE A 124 -12.62 16.70 0.86
N LEU A 125 -11.69 17.52 1.38
CA LEU A 125 -11.93 18.82 2.00
C LEU A 125 -11.51 19.97 1.06
N PRO A 126 -11.96 21.22 1.27
CA PRO A 126 -11.72 22.32 0.33
C PRO A 126 -10.28 22.88 0.30
N GLY A 127 -9.29 22.19 0.86
CA GLY A 127 -7.92 22.71 1.06
C GLY A 127 -7.69 23.30 2.45
N SER A 128 -6.44 23.67 2.74
CA SER A 128 -6.00 24.35 3.97
C SER A 128 -5.88 25.86 3.79
#